data_AF-A0A8T4QXQ6-F1
#
_entry.id   AF-A0A8T4QXQ6-F1
#
_cell.length_a   1.000
_cell.length_b   1.000
_cell.length_c   1.000
_cell.angle_alpha   90.00
_cell.angle_beta   90.00
_cell.angle_gamma   90.00
#
_symmetry.space_group_name_H-M   'P 1'
#
loop_
_entity.id
_entity.type
_entity.pdbx_description
1 polymer ?
#
loop_
_entity_poly.entity_id
_entity_poly.type
_entity_poly.pdbx_seq_one_letter_code
_entity_poly.pdbx_strand_id
1 'polypeptide(L)'
;MFSPEKHEKREEVLKDIETIAEFLQDTKDDVKQLKPLLEKLEELEKERQVASSGLLHVNLEAQAEVLDKLLQRYEFFQNDADVNGMRVKRIAQEWLKHAQKAGLKDLVQKKKKDLKWHFDW
;
A
#
# COMPACT_ATOMS: atom_id res chain seq x y z
N MET A 1 -17.02 9.12 19.68
CA MET A 1 -15.78 8.79 20.40
C MET A 1 -14.73 8.36 19.38
N PHE A 2 -13.72 9.20 19.14
CA PHE A 2 -12.56 8.84 18.33
C PHE A 2 -11.60 8.03 19.21
N SER A 3 -11.36 6.76 18.86
CA SER A 3 -10.37 5.94 19.56
C SER A 3 -8.96 6.34 19.10
N PRO A 4 -8.05 6.70 20.01
CA PRO A 4 -6.70 7.16 19.67
C PRO A 4 -5.91 6.12 18.85
N GLU A 5 -6.12 4.82 19.08
CA GLU A 5 -5.48 3.73 18.33
C GLU A 5 -5.75 3.74 16.81
N LYS A 6 -6.87 4.33 16.37
CA LYS A 6 -7.20 4.42 14.92
C LYS A 6 -6.45 5.56 14.23
N HIS A 7 -6.09 6.61 14.96
CA HIS A 7 -5.35 7.75 14.43
C HIS A 7 -3.88 7.38 14.23
N GLU A 8 -3.30 6.73 15.24
CA GLU A 8 -1.90 6.31 15.25
C GLU A 8 -1.56 5.38 14.07
N LYS A 9 -2.42 4.40 13.78
CA LYS A 9 -2.22 3.48 12.64
C LYS A 9 -2.39 4.14 11.26
N ARG A 10 -3.20 5.20 11.15
CA ARG A 10 -3.34 5.96 9.89
C ARG A 10 -2.08 6.75 9.58
N GLU A 11 -1.51 7.38 10.60
CA GLU A 11 -0.28 8.14 10.48
C GLU A 11 0.92 7.22 10.18
N GLU A 12 0.94 5.99 10.71
CA GLU A 12 1.98 5.01 10.36
C GLU A 12 2.00 4.65 8.86
N VAL A 13 0.84 4.44 8.22
CA VAL A 13 0.80 4.07 6.79
C VAL A 13 1.31 5.20 5.90
N LEU A 14 0.91 6.44 6.17
CA LEU A 14 1.42 7.60 5.42
C LEU A 14 2.92 7.80 5.63
N LYS A 15 3.40 7.69 6.88
CA LYS A 15 4.84 7.74 7.19
C LYS A 15 5.61 6.63 6.48
N ASP A 16 5.05 5.43 6.39
CA ASP A 16 5.68 4.32 5.68
C ASP A 16 5.77 4.60 4.18
N ILE A 17 4.73 5.17 3.57
CA ILE A 17 4.74 5.58 2.15
C ILE A 17 5.79 6.68 1.90
N GLU A 18 5.81 7.73 2.73
CA GLU A 18 6.78 8.84 2.65
C GLU A 18 8.22 8.32 2.81
N THR A 19 8.48 7.49 3.83
CA THR A 19 9.83 6.95 4.08
C THR A 19 10.32 6.11 2.90
N ILE A 20 9.45 5.30 2.29
CA ILE A 20 9.84 4.57 1.08
C ILE A 20 10.13 5.56 -0.03
N ALA A 21 9.24 6.52 -0.31
CA ALA A 21 9.41 7.48 -1.39
C ALA A 21 10.72 8.30 -1.27
N GLU A 22 11.11 8.68 -0.06
CA GLU A 22 12.39 9.33 0.25
C GLU A 22 13.58 8.43 -0.08
N PHE A 23 13.59 7.17 0.37
CA PHE A 23 14.64 6.21 0.03
C PHE A 23 14.81 6.02 -1.47
N LEU A 24 13.70 6.06 -2.23
CA LEU A 24 13.75 5.90 -3.68
C LEU A 24 14.33 7.12 -4.42
N GLN A 25 14.46 8.29 -3.77
CA GLN A 25 15.10 9.45 -4.39
C GLN A 25 16.61 9.25 -4.60
N ASP A 26 17.25 8.45 -3.74
CA ASP A 26 18.70 8.26 -3.72
C ASP A 26 19.18 6.97 -4.40
N THR A 27 18.27 6.21 -5.01
CA THR A 27 18.56 4.91 -5.64
C THR A 27 18.59 4.94 -7.16
N LYS A 28 19.23 3.90 -7.76
CA LYS A 28 19.48 3.77 -9.22
C LYS A 28 18.20 3.82 -10.05
N ASP A 29 18.34 4.16 -11.33
CA ASP A 29 17.25 4.45 -12.29
C ASP A 29 16.10 3.43 -12.33
N ASP A 30 16.36 2.14 -12.10
CA ASP A 30 15.31 1.10 -12.09
C ASP A 30 14.26 1.35 -11.00
N VAL A 31 14.66 1.98 -9.89
CA VAL A 31 13.86 2.29 -8.72
C VAL A 31 13.06 3.60 -8.91
N LYS A 32 13.44 4.46 -9.86
CA LYS A 32 12.69 5.68 -10.20
C LYS A 32 11.27 5.41 -10.69
N GLN A 33 11.01 4.20 -11.21
CA GLN A 33 9.66 3.80 -11.65
C GLN A 33 8.70 3.49 -10.48
N LEU A 34 9.23 3.28 -9.27
CA LEU A 34 8.43 3.05 -8.06
C LEU A 34 7.93 4.35 -7.42
N LYS A 35 8.70 5.45 -7.53
CA LYS A 35 8.33 6.76 -6.98
C LYS A 35 6.94 7.25 -7.42
N PRO A 36 6.61 7.32 -8.74
CA PRO A 36 5.28 7.79 -9.15
C PRO A 36 4.16 6.85 -8.70
N LEU A 37 4.43 5.56 -8.47
CA LEU A 37 3.45 4.63 -7.93
C LEU A 37 3.19 4.88 -6.44
N LEU A 38 4.22 5.22 -5.66
CA LEU A 38 4.07 5.57 -4.25
C LEU A 38 3.39 6.91 -4.05
N GLU A 39 3.77 7.93 -4.84
CA GLU A 39 3.08 9.23 -4.84
C GLU A 39 1.60 9.03 -5.17
N LYS A 40 1.28 8.17 -6.15
CA LYS A 40 -0.11 7.88 -6.48
C LYS A 40 -0.84 7.16 -5.35
N LEU A 41 -0.18 6.22 -4.68
CA LEU A 41 -0.75 5.51 -3.54
C LEU A 41 -1.00 6.46 -2.36
N GLU A 42 -0.09 7.42 -2.14
CA GLU A 42 -0.21 8.45 -1.10
C GLU A 42 -1.44 9.35 -1.33
N GLU A 43 -1.64 9.82 -2.56
CA GLU A 43 -2.82 10.60 -2.94
C GLU A 43 -4.11 9.81 -2.68
N LEU A 44 -4.16 8.57 -3.16
CA LEU A 44 -5.31 7.70 -2.97
C LEU A 44 -5.55 7.42 -1.48
N GLU A 45 -4.51 7.33 -0.65
CA GLU A 45 -4.65 7.12 0.78
C GLU A 45 -5.19 8.37 1.50
N LYS A 46 -4.74 9.56 1.11
CA LYS A 46 -5.30 10.83 1.59
C LYS A 46 -6.79 10.95 1.24
N GLU A 47 -7.15 10.62 0.00
CA GLU A 47 -8.56 10.59 -0.45
C GLU A 47 -9.39 9.58 0.36
N ARG A 48 -8.86 8.37 0.59
CA ARG A 48 -9.53 7.33 1.38
C ARG A 48 -9.88 7.79 2.78
N GLN A 49 -8.99 8.56 3.42
CA GLN A 49 -9.18 9.03 4.80
C GLN A 49 -10.37 9.97 4.95
N VAL A 50 -10.77 10.65 3.87
CA VAL A 50 -11.90 11.61 3.82
C VAL A 50 -13.10 11.09 3.02
N ALA A 51 -12.97 9.96 2.32
CA ALA A 51 -14.01 9.39 1.46
C ALA A 51 -15.22 8.82 2.25
N SER A 52 -16.41 9.00 1.69
CA SER A 52 -17.66 8.39 2.14
C SER A 52 -17.91 7.02 1.46
N SER A 53 -18.91 6.25 1.93
CA SER A 53 -19.02 4.81 1.62
C SER A 53 -19.01 4.44 0.13
N GLY A 54 -19.62 5.25 -0.76
CA GLY A 54 -19.64 4.97 -2.19
C GLY A 54 -18.30 5.21 -2.89
N LEU A 55 -17.60 6.29 -2.52
CA LEU A 55 -16.28 6.62 -3.07
C LEU A 55 -15.16 5.77 -2.46
N LEU A 56 -15.38 5.25 -1.25
CA LEU A 56 -14.45 4.39 -0.54
C LEU A 56 -14.15 3.10 -1.32
N HIS A 57 -15.16 2.49 -1.95
CA HIS A 57 -14.96 1.25 -2.73
C HIS A 57 -14.09 1.48 -3.96
N VAL A 58 -14.43 2.51 -4.75
CA VAL A 58 -13.68 2.88 -5.96
C VAL A 58 -12.24 3.25 -5.61
N ASN A 59 -12.04 4.00 -4.53
CA ASN A 59 -10.70 4.37 -4.07
C ASN A 59 -9.88 3.14 -3.65
N LEU A 60 -10.47 2.20 -2.90
CA LEU A 60 -9.78 0.97 -2.49
C LEU A 60 -9.41 0.08 -3.68
N GLU A 61 -10.27 0.00 -4.70
CA GLU A 61 -9.97 -0.70 -5.96
C GLU A 61 -8.78 -0.06 -6.68
N ALA A 62 -8.76 1.27 -6.82
CA ALA A 62 -7.65 1.99 -7.41
C ALA A 62 -6.34 1.79 -6.63
N GLN A 63 -6.39 1.80 -5.29
CA GLN A 63 -5.24 1.48 -4.45
C GLN A 63 -4.72 0.06 -4.70
N ALA A 64 -5.62 -0.92 -4.89
CA ALA A 64 -5.24 -2.31 -5.15
C ALA A 64 -4.44 -2.47 -6.45
N GLU A 65 -4.81 -1.73 -7.51
CA GLU A 65 -4.10 -1.75 -8.79
C GLU A 65 -2.69 -1.15 -8.67
N VAL A 66 -2.54 -0.08 -7.90
CA VAL A 66 -1.24 0.54 -7.64
C VAL A 66 -0.37 -0.39 -6.80
N LEU A 67 -0.93 -1.00 -5.76
CA LEU A 67 -0.24 -1.98 -4.93
C LEU A 67 0.20 -3.22 -5.71
N ASP A 68 -0.62 -3.74 -6.63
CA ASP A 68 -0.22 -4.86 -7.50
C ASP A 68 1.06 -4.53 -8.27
N LYS A 69 1.15 -3.31 -8.83
CA LYS A 69 2.31 -2.85 -9.59
C LYS A 69 3.52 -2.66 -8.68
N LEU A 70 3.33 -2.05 -7.50
CA LEU A 70 4.40 -1.87 -6.52
C LEU A 70 4.99 -3.21 -6.10
N LEU A 71 4.15 -4.16 -5.72
CA LEU A 71 4.57 -5.50 -5.28
C LEU A 71 5.32 -6.24 -6.39
N GLN A 72 4.78 -6.24 -7.61
CA GLN A 72 5.44 -6.87 -8.76
C GLN A 72 6.81 -6.26 -9.02
N ARG A 73 6.96 -4.94 -8.91
CA ARG A 73 8.26 -4.28 -9.11
C ARG A 73 9.21 -4.56 -7.96
N TYR A 74 8.73 -4.57 -6.72
CA TYR A 74 9.54 -4.89 -5.54
C TYR A 74 10.09 -6.32 -5.53
N GLU A 75 9.32 -7.28 -6.03
CA GLU A 75 9.78 -8.67 -6.23
C GLU A 75 11.09 -8.72 -7.06
N PHE A 76 11.22 -7.87 -8.09
CA PHE A 76 12.44 -7.77 -8.89
C PHE A 76 13.63 -7.10 -8.16
N PHE A 77 13.37 -6.31 -7.11
CA PHE A 77 14.40 -5.53 -6.39
C PHE A 77 14.91 -6.21 -5.10
N GLN A 78 14.35 -7.36 -4.71
CA GLN A 78 14.63 -7.98 -3.41
C GLN A 78 16.10 -8.38 -3.18
N ASN A 79 16.93 -8.39 -4.23
CA ASN A 79 18.36 -8.63 -4.07
C ASN A 79 19.12 -7.50 -3.34
N ASP A 80 18.54 -6.31 -3.11
CA ASP A 80 19.25 -5.16 -2.50
C ASP A 80 18.48 -4.37 -1.40
N ALA A 81 17.22 -4.70 -1.03
CA ALA A 81 16.40 -3.81 -0.19
C ALA A 81 15.47 -4.48 0.86
N ASP A 82 16.04 -5.12 1.89
CA ASP A 82 15.28 -5.82 2.95
C ASP A 82 14.36 -4.91 3.79
N VAL A 83 14.78 -3.67 4.10
CA VAL A 83 14.02 -2.79 5.00
C VAL A 83 12.78 -2.20 4.33
N ASN A 84 12.85 -1.90 3.03
CA ASN A 84 11.71 -1.33 2.30
C ASN A 84 10.67 -2.38 1.95
N GLY A 85 11.08 -3.63 1.70
CA GLY A 85 10.17 -4.76 1.55
C GLY A 85 9.24 -4.92 2.76
N MET A 86 9.76 -4.75 3.99
CA MET A 86 8.93 -4.81 5.20
C MET A 86 7.88 -3.71 5.28
N ARG A 87 8.19 -2.48 4.83
CA ARG A 87 7.23 -1.36 4.82
C ARG A 87 6.13 -1.57 3.79
N VAL A 88 6.47 -2.01 2.57
CA VAL A 88 5.46 -2.34 1.55
C VAL A 88 4.56 -3.49 2.03
N LYS A 89 5.12 -4.48 2.74
CA LYS A 89 4.34 -5.57 3.36
C LYS A 89 3.33 -5.06 4.37
N ARG A 90 3.76 -4.15 5.25
CA ARG A 90 2.87 -3.51 6.22
C ARG A 90 1.73 -2.75 5.55
N ILE A 91 2.02 -1.99 4.49
CA ILE A 91 1.02 -1.26 3.70
C ILE A 91 -0.01 -2.23 3.10
N ALA A 92 0.44 -3.30 2.44
CA ALA A 92 -0.45 -4.30 1.84
C ALA A 92 -1.35 -4.99 2.88
N GLN A 93 -0.82 -5.30 4.07
CA GLN A 93 -1.59 -5.89 5.17
C GLN A 93 -2.64 -4.94 5.74
N GLU A 94 -2.31 -3.66 5.92
CA GLU A 94 -3.28 -2.66 6.36
C GLU A 94 -4.36 -2.43 5.30
N TRP A 95 -4.00 -2.44 4.02
CA TRP A 95 -4.97 -2.39 2.92
C TRP A 95 -5.98 -3.53 3.00
N LEU A 96 -5.53 -4.78 3.19
CA LEU A 96 -6.41 -5.94 3.33
C LEU A 96 -7.40 -5.79 4.49
N LYS A 97 -6.94 -5.24 5.63
CA LYS A 97 -7.81 -4.97 6.79
C LYS A 97 -8.86 -3.91 6.46
N HIS A 98 -8.49 -2.86 5.73
CA HIS A 98 -9.41 -1.80 5.33
C HIS A 98 -10.43 -2.28 4.30
N ALA A 99 -9.99 -2.99 3.26
CA ALA A 99 -10.87 -3.57 2.25
C ALA A 99 -11.86 -4.57 2.86
N GLN A 100 -11.42 -5.38 3.83
CA GLN A 100 -12.30 -6.33 4.52
C GLN A 100 -13.36 -5.60 5.37
N LYS A 101 -12.98 -4.52 6.07
CA LYS A 101 -13.90 -3.68 6.84
C LYS A 101 -14.89 -2.91 5.95
N ALA A 102 -14.47 -2.55 4.74
CA ALA A 102 -15.31 -1.86 3.76
C ALA A 102 -16.31 -2.78 3.05
N GLY A 103 -16.24 -4.10 3.26
CA GLY A 103 -17.15 -5.08 2.64
C GLY A 103 -16.66 -5.67 1.32
N LEU A 104 -15.42 -5.38 0.88
CA LEU A 104 -14.81 -5.88 -0.36
C LEU A 104 -14.29 -7.32 -0.21
N LYS A 105 -15.14 -8.25 0.25
CA LYS A 105 -14.74 -9.61 0.62
C LYS A 105 -14.13 -10.40 -0.54
N ASP A 106 -14.71 -10.29 -1.73
CA ASP A 106 -14.25 -11.04 -2.91
C ASP A 106 -12.88 -10.55 -3.39
N LEU A 107 -12.68 -9.23 -3.39
CA LEU A 107 -11.40 -8.62 -3.73
C LEU A 107 -10.31 -9.02 -2.72
N VAL A 108 -10.62 -8.97 -1.42
CA VAL A 108 -9.72 -9.42 -0.36
C VAL A 108 -9.35 -10.88 -0.53
N GLN A 109 -10.31 -11.77 -0.84
CA GLN A 109 -10.01 -13.18 -1.08
C GLN A 109 -9.11 -13.39 -2.30
N LYS A 110 -9.35 -12.64 -3.38
CA LYS A 110 -8.50 -12.69 -4.58
C LYS A 110 -7.06 -12.30 -4.23
N LYS A 111 -6.87 -11.19 -3.49
CA LYS A 111 -5.54 -10.72 -3.07
C LYS A 111 -4.86 -11.68 -2.10
N LYS A 112 -5.60 -12.29 -1.17
CA LYS A 112 -5.07 -13.33 -0.27
C LYS A 112 -4.68 -14.64 -0.95
N LYS A 113 -5.03 -14.87 -2.21
CA LYS A 113 -4.56 -16.04 -2.96
C LYS A 113 -3.33 -15.73 -3.81
N ASP A 114 -2.97 -14.46 -3.91
CA ASP A 114 -1.86 -13.99 -4.72
C ASP A 114 -0.58 -13.97 -3.86
N LEU A 115 0.40 -14.81 -4.21
CA LEU A 115 1.61 -15.03 -3.40
C LEU A 115 2.40 -13.74 -3.16
N LYS A 116 2.39 -12.81 -4.13
CA LYS A 116 3.07 -11.51 -4.02
C LYS A 116 2.51 -10.63 -2.90
N TRP A 117 1.24 -10.81 -2.52
CA TRP A 117 0.60 -10.06 -1.42
C TRP A 117 1.01 -10.58 -0.04
N HIS A 118 1.55 -11.79 0.03
CA HIS A 118 2.12 -12.37 1.26
C HIS A 118 3.62 -12.19 1.36
N PHE A 119 4.25 -11.74 0.27
CA PHE A 119 5.71 -11.67 0.14
C PHE A 119 6.31 -13.08 0.28
N ASP A 120 5.58 -14.10 -0.19
CA ASP A 120 5.98 -15.51 -0.26
C ASP A 120 6.43 -15.83 -1.70
N TRP A 121 7.55 -15.21 -2.11
CA TRP A 121 8.23 -15.47 -3.38
C TRP A 121 9.56 -16.21 -3.16
#